data_AF-A0A1Q3S3X0-F1
#
_entry.id   AF-A0A1Q3S3X0-F1
#
_cell.length_a   1.000
_cell.length_b   1.000
_cell.length_c   1.000
_cell.angle_alpha   90.00
_cell.angle_beta   90.00
_cell.angle_gamma   90.00
#
_symmetry.space_group_name_H-M   'P 1'
#
loop_
_entity.id
_entity.type
_entity.pdbx_description
1 polymer ?
#
loop_
_entity_poly.entity_id
_entity_poly.type
_entity_poly.pdbx_seq_one_letter_code
_entity_poly.pdbx_strand_id
1 'polypeptide(L)'
;MLEKLEYYQNKSLEQLKFIDPKWAYGDNRNKILDIALKGRNKEYRIFIVNTSKLIENSLFADVEFDSLFNGKEKNDMRITRILSRWDNNKFVDPPTICISSTQNSISFRDGQHRAKLSYFLGLEKIPVGIHNEDIVLIKKILKF
;
A
#
# COMPACT_ATOMS: atom_id res chain seq x y z
N MET A 1 14.91 2.47 16.78
CA MET A 1 14.00 2.82 15.66
C MET A 1 14.64 3.88 14.77
N LEU A 2 15.32 4.88 15.37
CA LEU A 2 16.14 5.88 14.66
C LEU A 2 17.25 5.27 13.79
N GLU A 3 17.99 4.27 14.28
CA GLU A 3 19.00 3.56 13.47
C GLU A 3 18.44 2.93 12.18
N LYS A 4 17.20 2.41 12.23
CA LYS A 4 16.53 1.88 11.04
C LYS A 4 16.09 2.97 10.09
N LEU A 5 15.63 4.10 10.63
CA LEU A 5 15.23 5.25 9.84
C LEU A 5 16.43 5.75 9.03
N GLU A 6 17.55 6.00 9.70
CA GLU A 6 18.80 6.43 9.08
C GLU A 6 19.29 5.41 8.04
N TYR A 7 19.23 4.10 8.37
CA TYR A 7 19.60 3.04 7.44
C TYR A 7 18.84 3.08 6.11
N TYR A 8 17.51 3.29 6.12
CA TYR A 8 16.71 3.33 4.90
C TYR A 8 16.72 4.70 4.21
N GLN A 9 16.80 5.80 4.96
CA GLN A 9 16.90 7.15 4.39
C GLN A 9 18.21 7.37 3.62
N ASN A 10 19.31 6.75 4.05
CA ASN A 10 20.61 6.85 3.38
C ASN A 10 20.73 5.97 2.12
N LYS A 11 19.69 5.22 1.75
CA LYS A 11 19.66 4.41 0.53
C LYS A 11 19.03 5.16 -0.63
N SER A 12 19.60 5.00 -1.81
CA SER A 12 18.94 5.45 -3.05
C SER A 12 17.70 4.61 -3.35
N LEU A 13 16.78 5.14 -4.17
CA LEU A 13 15.61 4.36 -4.61
C LEU A 13 16.02 3.05 -5.29
N GLU A 14 17.07 3.06 -6.11
CA GLU A 14 17.59 1.85 -6.76
C GLU A 14 18.07 0.81 -5.75
N GLN A 15 18.70 1.24 -4.66
CA GLN A 15 19.09 0.33 -3.57
C GLN A 15 17.87 -0.24 -2.84
N LEU A 16 16.83 0.56 -2.64
CA LEU A 16 15.60 0.12 -1.98
C LEU A 16 14.78 -0.85 -2.83
N LYS A 17 14.87 -0.78 -4.16
CA LYS A 17 14.21 -1.72 -5.09
C LYS A 17 14.68 -3.16 -4.95
N PHE A 18 15.87 -3.40 -4.38
CA PHE A 18 16.33 -4.76 -4.08
C PHE A 18 15.60 -5.42 -2.89
N ILE A 19 14.82 -4.66 -2.12
CA ILE A 19 14.00 -5.20 -1.03
C ILE A 19 12.72 -5.79 -1.62
N ASP A 20 12.60 -7.12 -1.58
CA ASP A 20 11.45 -7.83 -2.13
C ASP A 20 10.19 -7.62 -1.26
N PRO A 21 9.11 -7.04 -1.80
CA PRO A 21 7.87 -6.79 -1.06
C PRO A 21 7.21 -8.09 -0.58
N LYS A 22 6.97 -8.19 0.73
CA LYS A 22 6.25 -9.31 1.33
C LYS A 22 4.81 -8.94 1.63
N TRP A 23 3.89 -9.35 0.76
CA TRP A 23 2.45 -9.11 0.91
C TRP A 23 1.73 -10.31 1.54
N ALA A 24 0.85 -10.04 2.51
CA ALA A 24 -0.07 -11.04 3.06
C ALA A 24 -1.22 -11.32 2.06
N TYR A 25 -0.89 -11.95 0.94
CA TYR A 25 -1.79 -12.25 -0.18
C TYR A 25 -1.44 -13.61 -0.82
N GLY A 26 -2.38 -14.19 -1.59
CA GLY A 26 -2.20 -15.46 -2.27
C GLY A 26 -1.95 -16.60 -1.28
N ASP A 27 -0.82 -17.29 -1.45
CA ASP A 27 -0.38 -18.36 -0.54
C ASP A 27 -0.11 -17.85 0.88
N ASN A 28 0.14 -16.55 1.04
CA ASN A 28 0.42 -15.90 2.32
C ASN A 28 -0.82 -15.24 2.95
N ARG A 29 -2.03 -15.53 2.45
CA ARG A 29 -3.29 -14.95 3.00
C ARG A 29 -3.50 -15.25 4.49
N ASN A 30 -2.94 -16.34 5.01
CA ASN A 30 -3.01 -16.67 6.43
C ASN A 30 -2.18 -15.73 7.32
N LYS A 31 -1.33 -14.88 6.72
CA LYS A 31 -0.53 -13.86 7.40
C LYS A 31 -1.25 -12.52 7.53
N ILE A 32 -2.45 -12.37 6.98
CA ILE A 32 -3.24 -11.15 7.11
C ILE A 32 -3.54 -10.90 8.59
N LEU A 33 -3.20 -9.70 9.07
CA LEU A 33 -3.43 -9.29 10.46
C LEU A 33 -4.73 -8.49 10.62
N ASP A 34 -5.09 -7.70 9.62
CA ASP A 34 -6.33 -6.93 9.59
C ASP A 34 -7.57 -7.84 9.59
N ILE A 35 -8.41 -7.67 10.61
CA ILE A 35 -9.64 -8.43 10.79
C ILE A 35 -10.65 -8.11 9.68
N ALA A 36 -10.68 -6.89 9.14
CA ALA A 36 -11.59 -6.54 8.04
C ALA A 36 -11.23 -7.29 6.75
N LEU A 37 -9.93 -7.47 6.49
CA LEU A 37 -9.42 -8.29 5.38
C LEU A 37 -9.55 -9.80 5.62
N LYS A 38 -9.50 -10.23 6.89
CA LYS A 38 -9.58 -11.65 7.30
C LYS A 38 -11.00 -12.15 7.57
N GLY A 39 -11.92 -11.23 7.84
CA GLY A 39 -13.16 -11.47 8.59
C GLY A 39 -14.22 -12.29 7.86
N ARG A 40 -15.12 -12.88 8.63
CA ARG A 40 -16.24 -13.70 8.13
C ARG A 40 -17.21 -12.91 7.24
N ASN A 41 -17.33 -11.60 7.46
CA ASN A 41 -18.20 -10.73 6.69
C ASN A 41 -17.62 -10.38 5.31
N LYS A 42 -16.34 -10.70 5.05
CA LYS A 42 -15.63 -10.45 3.79
C LYS A 42 -15.83 -9.03 3.25
N GLU A 43 -15.83 -8.00 4.10
CA GLU A 43 -16.10 -6.61 3.72
C GLU A 43 -15.25 -6.15 2.52
N TYR A 44 -14.02 -6.69 2.44
CA TYR A 44 -13.09 -6.46 1.36
C TYR A 44 -12.79 -7.74 0.58
N ARG A 45 -12.54 -7.57 -0.72
CA ARG A 45 -11.94 -8.60 -1.56
C ARG A 45 -10.63 -8.11 -2.16
N ILE A 46 -9.58 -8.93 -2.06
CA ILE A 46 -8.24 -8.55 -2.53
C ILE A 46 -8.10 -8.85 -4.03
N PHE A 47 -7.64 -7.85 -4.79
CA PHE A 47 -7.32 -7.96 -6.21
C PHE A 47 -5.90 -7.47 -6.46
N ILE A 48 -5.27 -7.97 -7.52
CA ILE A 48 -4.03 -7.41 -8.04
C ILE A 48 -4.37 -6.27 -9.00
N VAL A 49 -3.85 -5.08 -8.74
CA VAL A 49 -4.11 -3.89 -9.56
C VAL A 49 -2.80 -3.27 -10.05
N ASN A 50 -2.85 -2.53 -11.16
CA ASN A 50 -1.71 -1.75 -11.63
C ASN A 50 -1.46 -0.58 -10.66
N THR A 51 -0.23 -0.47 -10.17
CA THR A 51 0.13 0.51 -9.14
C THR A 51 -0.02 1.93 -9.66
N SER A 52 0.50 2.26 -10.85
CA SER A 52 0.41 3.63 -11.39
C SER A 52 -1.04 4.08 -11.57
N LYS A 53 -1.89 3.24 -12.16
CA LYS A 53 -3.32 3.54 -12.29
C LYS A 53 -4.01 3.74 -10.95
N LEU A 54 -3.65 2.94 -9.94
CA LEU A 54 -4.17 3.12 -8.59
C LEU A 54 -3.81 4.52 -8.07
N ILE A 55 -2.53 4.89 -8.13
CA ILE A 55 -2.07 6.20 -7.65
C ILE A 55 -2.75 7.35 -8.39
N GLU A 56 -2.78 7.31 -9.72
CA GLU A 56 -3.37 8.35 -10.58
C GLU A 56 -4.86 8.59 -10.33
N ASN A 57 -5.59 7.56 -9.87
CA ASN A 57 -7.04 7.62 -9.63
C ASN A 57 -7.40 7.71 -8.14
N SER A 58 -6.42 7.88 -7.25
CA SER A 58 -6.63 7.89 -5.80
C SER A 58 -6.35 9.25 -5.17
N LEU A 59 -7.10 9.53 -4.09
CA LEU A 59 -6.84 10.65 -3.20
C LEU A 59 -5.86 10.23 -2.09
N PHE A 60 -4.80 11.02 -1.94
CA PHE A 60 -3.84 10.91 -0.84
C PHE A 60 -4.06 12.06 0.14
N ALA A 61 -5.15 12.00 0.91
CA ALA A 61 -5.58 13.10 1.79
C ALA A 61 -4.45 13.58 2.74
N ASP A 62 -3.77 12.66 3.42
CA ASP A 62 -2.80 12.96 4.48
C ASP A 62 -1.35 12.61 4.13
N VAL A 63 -1.04 12.30 2.86
CA VAL A 63 0.31 11.88 2.45
C VAL A 63 0.75 12.67 1.26
N GLU A 64 1.77 13.48 1.49
CA GLU A 64 2.53 14.11 0.42
C GLU A 64 3.19 13.05 -0.45
N PHE A 65 2.98 13.16 -1.75
CA PHE A 65 3.41 12.16 -2.71
C PHE A 65 4.69 12.55 -3.46
N ASP A 66 5.25 13.74 -3.22
CA ASP A 66 6.38 14.29 -3.97
C ASP A 66 7.69 13.56 -3.70
N SER A 67 7.88 13.02 -2.50
CA SER A 67 9.06 12.26 -2.12
C SER A 67 8.71 11.09 -1.22
N LEU A 68 9.52 10.01 -1.28
CA LEU A 68 9.32 8.83 -0.43
C LEU A 68 9.50 9.17 1.05
N PHE A 69 10.66 9.73 1.40
CA PHE A 69 10.96 10.34 2.69
C PHE A 69 10.88 11.86 2.55
N ASN A 70 10.13 12.52 3.43
CA ASN A 70 9.85 13.97 3.35
C ASN A 70 10.28 14.73 4.62
N GLY A 71 11.03 14.09 5.51
CA GLY A 71 11.48 14.67 6.77
C GLY A 71 10.39 14.75 7.84
N LYS A 72 9.13 14.42 7.51
CA LYS A 72 8.05 14.36 8.50
C LYS A 72 8.11 13.01 9.20
N GLU A 73 8.38 13.05 10.50
CA GLU A 73 8.54 11.85 11.34
C GLU A 73 7.46 10.80 11.10
N LYS A 74 6.18 11.19 11.06
CA LYS A 74 5.06 10.25 10.86
C LYS A 74 5.13 9.50 9.51
N ASN A 75 5.49 10.19 8.42
CA ASN A 75 5.65 9.56 7.10
C ASN A 75 6.88 8.64 7.11
N ASP A 76 8.01 9.20 7.50
CA ASP A 76 9.31 8.56 7.37
C ASP A 76 9.41 7.30 8.25
N MET A 77 8.83 7.35 9.45
CA MET A 77 8.74 6.20 10.35
C MET A 77 7.81 5.11 9.83
N ARG A 78 6.72 5.48 9.14
CA ARG A 78 5.82 4.51 8.49
C ARG A 78 6.50 3.81 7.32
N ILE A 79 7.20 4.55 6.46
CA ILE A 79 7.98 3.99 5.34
C ILE A 79 9.07 3.05 5.87
N THR A 80 9.85 3.51 6.85
CA THR A 80 10.89 2.72 7.54
C THR A 80 10.34 1.42 8.10
N ARG A 81 9.16 1.46 8.73
CA ARG A 81 8.53 0.26 9.28
C ARG A 81 8.12 -0.74 8.21
N ILE A 82 7.62 -0.28 7.06
CA ILE A 82 7.22 -1.16 5.95
C ILE A 82 8.48 -1.80 5.34
N LEU A 83 9.48 -1.00 4.99
CA LEU A 83 10.76 -1.49 4.46
C LEU A 83 11.41 -2.49 5.41
N SER A 84 11.51 -2.16 6.70
CA SER A 84 12.08 -3.08 7.70
C SER A 84 11.32 -4.40 7.80
N ARG A 85 10.00 -4.40 7.59
CA ARG A 85 9.25 -5.65 7.58
C ARG A 85 9.61 -6.49 6.36
N TRP A 86 9.57 -5.91 5.17
CA TRP A 86 9.89 -6.62 3.93
C TRP A 86 11.33 -7.17 3.93
N ASP A 87 12.29 -6.34 4.33
CA ASP A 87 13.71 -6.69 4.45
C ASP A 87 13.98 -7.82 5.47
N ASN A 88 13.08 -7.99 6.45
CA ASN A 88 13.14 -9.06 7.45
C ASN A 88 12.15 -10.21 7.18
N ASN A 89 11.71 -10.39 5.93
CA ASN A 89 10.74 -11.43 5.52
C ASN A 89 9.41 -11.41 6.30
N LYS A 90 9.00 -10.24 6.82
CA LYS A 90 7.73 -10.05 7.52
C LYS A 90 6.68 -9.51 6.57
N PHE A 91 5.59 -10.27 6.43
CA PHE A 91 4.46 -9.91 5.59
C PHE A 91 3.75 -8.65 6.08
N VAL A 92 3.23 -7.89 5.12
CA VAL A 92 2.47 -6.67 5.33
C VAL A 92 1.13 -6.82 4.64
N ASP A 93 0.06 -6.38 5.29
CA ASP A 93 -1.29 -6.46 4.74
C ASP A 93 -1.39 -5.58 3.48
N PRO A 94 -2.20 -5.97 2.48
CA PRO A 94 -2.56 -5.09 1.37
C PRO A 94 -3.19 -3.76 1.85
N PRO A 95 -3.02 -2.63 1.13
CA PRO A 95 -3.85 -1.45 1.34
C PRO A 95 -5.33 -1.77 1.07
N THR A 96 -6.22 -0.99 1.68
CA THR A 96 -7.67 -1.08 1.50
C THR A 96 -8.22 0.20 0.90
N ILE A 97 -9.12 0.07 -0.08
CA ILE A 97 -9.69 1.19 -0.81
C ILE A 97 -11.22 1.08 -0.95
N CYS A 98 -11.84 2.24 -1.13
CA CYS A 98 -13.25 2.40 -1.47
C CYS A 98 -13.42 3.57 -2.44
N ILE A 99 -14.64 3.79 -2.93
CA ILE A 99 -14.98 5.02 -3.64
C ILE A 99 -15.28 6.12 -2.63
N SER A 100 -14.71 7.30 -2.87
CA SER A 100 -15.03 8.50 -2.10
C SER A 100 -16.48 8.91 -2.37
N SER A 101 -17.27 9.02 -1.31
CA SER A 101 -18.65 9.52 -1.39
C SER A 101 -18.71 11.00 -1.83
N THR A 102 -17.62 11.75 -1.70
CA THR A 102 -17.60 13.19 -1.97
C THR A 102 -16.94 13.58 -3.29
N GLN A 103 -16.05 12.74 -3.83
CA GLN A 103 -15.21 13.12 -4.99
C GLN A 103 -15.22 12.11 -6.14
N ASN A 104 -16.03 11.03 -6.06
CA ASN A 104 -16.13 9.99 -7.08
C ASN A 104 -14.77 9.43 -7.56
N SER A 105 -13.80 9.41 -6.64
CA SER A 105 -12.42 8.98 -6.82
C SER A 105 -12.08 7.88 -5.83
N ILE A 106 -10.98 7.15 -6.05
CA ILE A 106 -10.57 6.11 -5.12
C ILE A 106 -10.01 6.76 -3.85
N SER A 107 -10.41 6.26 -2.68
CA SER A 107 -9.87 6.69 -1.39
C SER A 107 -9.29 5.51 -0.64
N PHE A 108 -8.15 5.74 0.00
CA PHE A 108 -7.57 4.76 0.93
C PHE A 108 -8.33 4.77 2.24
N ARG A 109 -8.83 3.60 2.65
CA ARG A 109 -9.27 3.36 4.03
C ARG A 109 -8.07 3.09 4.93
N ASP A 110 -7.09 2.35 4.41
CA ASP A 110 -5.80 2.14 5.04
C ASP A 110 -4.72 1.85 3.97
N GLY A 111 -3.45 2.04 4.34
CA GLY A 111 -2.31 1.58 3.57
C GLY A 111 -1.80 2.51 2.49
N GLN A 112 -2.20 3.78 2.51
CA GLN A 112 -1.65 4.84 1.65
C GLN A 112 -0.11 4.85 1.57
N HIS A 113 0.60 4.65 2.70
CA HIS A 113 2.08 4.62 2.73
C HIS A 113 2.66 3.37 2.04
N ARG A 114 1.92 2.24 2.07
CA ARG A 114 2.29 1.00 1.39
C ARG A 114 2.12 1.16 -0.12
N ALA A 115 1.03 1.78 -0.56
CA ALA A 115 0.80 2.10 -1.96
C ALA A 115 1.84 3.11 -2.49
N LYS A 116 2.09 4.19 -1.74
CA LYS A 116 3.13 5.18 -2.04
C LYS A 116 4.50 4.51 -2.18
N LEU A 117 4.94 3.74 -1.17
CA LEU A 117 6.22 3.04 -1.23
C LEU A 117 6.31 2.15 -2.46
N SER A 118 5.28 1.36 -2.73
CA SER A 118 5.22 0.46 -3.89
C SER A 118 5.39 1.20 -5.22
N TYR A 119 4.77 2.37 -5.35
CA TYR A 119 4.91 3.23 -6.51
C TYR A 119 6.36 3.76 -6.66
N PHE A 120 6.95 4.28 -5.58
CA PHE A 120 8.34 4.77 -5.60
C PHE A 120 9.37 3.67 -5.88
N LEU A 121 9.09 2.42 -5.46
CA LEU A 121 9.91 1.26 -5.79
C LEU A 121 9.65 0.71 -7.21
N GLY A 122 8.73 1.31 -7.97
CA GLY A 122 8.45 0.89 -9.36
C GLY A 122 7.75 -0.47 -9.47
N LEU A 123 7.00 -0.89 -8.44
CA LEU A 123 6.22 -2.13 -8.51
C LEU A 123 5.07 -1.96 -9.51
N GLU A 124 5.06 -2.75 -10.59
CA GLU A 124 4.03 -2.65 -11.63
C GLU A 124 2.63 -2.95 -11.08
N LYS A 125 2.53 -3.92 -10.17
CA LYS A 125 1.26 -4.39 -9.60
C LYS A 125 1.38 -4.66 -8.11
N ILE A 126 0.31 -4.38 -7.36
CA ILE A 126 0.20 -4.70 -5.93
C ILE A 126 -1.16 -5.32 -5.60
N PRO A 127 -1.24 -6.15 -4.54
CA PRO A 127 -2.52 -6.57 -3.98
C PRO A 127 -3.19 -5.39 -3.28
N VAL A 128 -4.51 -5.26 -3.43
CA VAL A 128 -5.33 -4.22 -2.79
C VAL A 128 -6.66 -4.82 -2.38
N GLY A 129 -7.06 -4.61 -1.13
CA GLY A 129 -8.40 -4.92 -0.63
C GLY A 129 -9.40 -3.89 -1.10
N ILE A 130 -10.43 -4.30 -1.83
CA ILE A 130 -11.46 -3.42 -2.36
C ILE A 130 -12.75 -3.70 -1.61
N HIS A 131 -13.38 -2.65 -1.07
CA HIS A 131 -14.68 -2.76 -0.42
C HIS A 131 -15.70 -3.36 -1.39
N ASN A 132 -16.47 -4.36 -0.95
CA ASN A 132 -17.28 -5.19 -1.85
C ASN A 132 -18.25 -4.39 -2.73
N GLU A 133 -18.87 -3.37 -2.15
CA GLU A 133 -19.86 -2.53 -2.82
C GLU A 133 -19.26 -1.74 -4.00
N ASP A 134 -17.95 -1.46 -3.94
CA ASP A 134 -17.25 -0.60 -4.90
C ASP A 134 -16.51 -1.38 -6.00
N ILE A 135 -16.48 -2.72 -5.92
CA ILE A 135 -15.67 -3.57 -6.80
C ILE A 135 -15.95 -3.27 -8.28
N VAL A 136 -17.22 -3.16 -8.67
CA VAL A 136 -17.61 -2.96 -10.08
C VAL A 136 -17.07 -1.64 -10.60
N LEU A 137 -17.22 -0.56 -9.82
CA LEU A 137 -16.78 0.77 -10.21
C LEU A 137 -15.25 0.88 -10.24
N ILE A 138 -14.57 0.36 -9.22
CA ILE A 138 -13.10 0.39 -9.15
C ILE A 138 -12.47 -0.45 -10.28
N LYS A 139 -13.06 -1.59 -10.63
CA LYS A 139 -12.62 -2.36 -11.81
C LYS A 139 -12.74 -1.57 -13.09
N LYS A 140 -13.82 -0.79 -13.27
CA LYS A 140 -13.99 0.08 -14.43
C LYS A 140 -12.93 1.18 -14.49
N ILE A 141 -12.63 1.81 -13.34
CA ILE A 141 -11.63 2.88 -13.22
C ILE A 141 -10.23 2.35 -13.52
N LEU A 142 -9.82 1.26 -12.86
CA LEU A 142 -8.46 0.72 -12.94
C LEU A 142 -8.25 -0.24 -14.13
N LYS A 143 -9.34 -0.73 -14.75
CA LYS A 143 -9.36 -1.65 -15.90
C LYS A 143 -8.62 -2.97 -15.61
N PHE A 144 -9.13 -3.77 -14.67
CA PHE A 144 -8.63 -5.12 -14.32
C PHE A 144 -9.76 -6.10 -13.96
#